data_AF-A0A0G1Q280-F1
#
_entry.id   AF-A0A0G1Q280-F1
#
_cell.length_a   1.000
_cell.length_b   1.000
_cell.length_c   1.000
_cell.angle_alpha   90.00
_cell.angle_beta   90.00
_cell.angle_gamma   90.00
#
_symmetry.space_group_name_H-M   'P 1'
#
loop_
_entity.id
_entity.type
_entity.pdbx_description
1 polymer ?
#
loop_
_entity_poly.entity_id
_entity_poly.type
_entity_poly.pdbx_seq_one_letter_code
_entity_poly.pdbx_strand_id
1 'polypeptide(L)' 'MPEHDGFDFLEALKKDKLGARAALVALTNESDDAQKSRASGLGADRVIVKATMIPSEVVSAVEEEIKRKKER' A
#
# COMPACT_ATOMS: atom_id res chain seq x y z
N MET A 1 -10.49 9.58 0.44
CA MET A 1 -10.61 11.04 0.25
C MET A 1 -12.07 11.29 -0.14
N PRO A 2 -12.64 12.49 0.01
CA PRO A 2 -14.09 12.69 -0.15
C PRO A 2 -14.62 12.29 -1.54
N GLU A 3 -13.77 12.36 -2.56
CA GLU A 3 -14.15 12.08 -3.96
C GLU A 3 -13.43 10.86 -4.58
N HIS A 4 -12.24 10.51 -4.05
CA HIS A 4 -11.42 9.41 -4.56
C HIS A 4 -10.95 8.50 -3.42
N ASP A 5 -10.99 7.18 -3.63
CA ASP A 5 -10.51 6.20 -2.67
C ASP A 5 -9.02 5.86 -2.88
N GLY A 6 -8.47 4.99 -2.03
CA GLY A 6 -7.07 4.57 -2.14
C GLY A 6 -6.79 3.68 -3.37
N PHE A 7 -7.81 3.01 -3.91
CA PHE A 7 -7.69 2.17 -5.10
C PHE A 7 -7.66 3.01 -6.37
N ASP A 8 -8.50 4.05 -6.45
CA ASP A 8 -8.49 5.02 -7.55
C ASP A 8 -7.10 5.66 -7.69
N PHE A 9 -6.46 5.97 -6.56
CA PHE A 9 -5.10 6.49 -6.53
C PHE A 9 -4.06 5.48 -7.06
N LEU A 10 -4.15 4.20 -6.66
CA LEU A 10 -3.26 3.15 -7.15
C LEU A 10 -3.48 2.88 -8.65
N GLU A 11 -4.73 2.90 -9.11
CA GLU A 11 -5.07 2.78 -10.53
C GLU A 11 -4.47 3.93 -11.36
N ALA A 12 -4.59 5.17 -10.89
CA ALA A 12 -3.99 6.34 -11.52
C ALA A 12 -2.46 6.24 -11.57
N LEU A 13 -1.81 5.90 -10.45
CA LEU A 13 -0.35 5.70 -10.40
C LEU A 13 0.12 4.66 -11.42
N LYS A 14 -0.58 3.52 -11.50
CA LYS A 14 -0.25 2.42 -12.42
C LYS A 14 -0.47 2.82 -13.87
N LYS A 15 -1.59 3.48 -14.17
CA LYS A 15 -1.95 3.96 -15.53
C LYS A 15 -0.94 4.98 -16.05
N ASP A 16 -0.59 5.95 -15.20
CA ASP A 16 0.28 7.07 -15.57
C ASP A 16 1.77 6.74 -15.38
N LYS A 17 2.08 5.50 -14.93
CA LYS A 17 3.44 4.99 -14.68
C LYS A 17 4.25 5.86 -13.73
N LEU A 18 3.58 6.42 -12.72
CA LEU A 18 4.17 7.28 -11.72
C LEU A 18 4.72 6.45 -10.55
N GLY A 19 5.75 6.96 -9.88
CA GLY A 19 6.25 6.35 -8.65
C GLY A 19 6.82 4.93 -8.82
N ALA A 20 7.36 4.59 -10.00
CA ALA A 20 7.87 3.24 -10.29
C ALA A 20 8.93 2.71 -9.30
N ARG A 21 9.65 3.63 -8.61
CA ARG A 21 10.64 3.31 -7.57
C ARG A 21 10.13 3.51 -6.14
N ALA A 22 8.90 3.99 -5.96
CA ALA A 22 8.31 4.18 -4.65
C ALA A 22 7.92 2.83 -4.04
N ALA A 23 7.96 2.77 -2.71
CA ALA A 23 7.31 1.73 -1.94
C ALA A 23 5.84 2.12 -1.74
N LEU A 24 4.92 1.35 -2.31
CA LEU A 24 3.49 1.60 -2.22
C LEU A 24 2.90 0.79 -1.06
N VAL A 25 2.61 1.47 0.05
CA VAL A 25 2.05 0.85 1.27
C VAL A 25 0.62 1.32 1.48
N ALA A 26 -0.33 0.39 1.46
CA ALA A 26 -1.74 0.67 1.73
C ALA A 26 -2.04 0.46 3.22
N LEU A 27 -2.55 1.49 3.89
CA LEU A 27 -2.99 1.44 5.29
C LEU A 27 -4.52 1.51 5.35
N THR A 28 -5.17 0.36 5.55
CA THR A 28 -6.64 0.22 5.43
C THR A 28 -7.28 -0.21 6.75
N ASN A 29 -8.53 0.18 6.97
CA ASN A 29 -9.33 -0.39 8.06
C ASN A 29 -9.96 -1.75 7.66
N GLU A 30 -10.02 -2.05 6.36
CA GLU A 30 -10.64 -3.25 5.82
C GLU A 30 -9.74 -4.46 6.00
N SER A 31 -10.25 -5.50 6.66
CA SER A 31 -9.55 -6.78 6.85
C SER A 31 -9.91 -7.83 5.79
N ASP A 32 -10.82 -7.51 4.87
CA ASP A 32 -11.31 -8.39 3.82
C ASP A 32 -10.21 -8.76 2.80
N ASP A 33 -10.13 -10.04 2.47
CA ASP A 33 -9.07 -10.56 1.58
C ASP A 33 -9.24 -10.13 0.12
N ALA A 34 -10.47 -9.86 -0.34
CA ALA A 34 -10.70 -9.33 -1.68
C ALA A 34 -10.13 -7.91 -1.81
N GLN A 35 -10.26 -7.09 -0.76
CA GLN A 35 -9.67 -5.75 -0.73
C GLN A 35 -8.13 -5.79 -0.72
N LYS A 36 -7.52 -6.70 0.05
CA LYS A 36 -6.06 -6.91 0.04
C LYS A 36 -5.54 -7.37 -1.33
N SER A 37 -6.27 -8.30 -1.95
CA SER A 37 -5.96 -8.81 -3.29
C SER A 37 -6.06 -7.70 -4.34
N ARG A 38 -7.10 -6.87 -4.26
CA ARG A 38 -7.27 -5.69 -5.15
C ARG A 38 -6.09 -4.73 -5.01
N ALA A 39 -5.72 -4.32 -3.79
CA ALA A 39 -4.59 -3.42 -3.56
C ALA A 39 -3.28 -3.99 -4.15
N SER A 40 -3.01 -5.27 -3.90
CA SER A 40 -1.83 -5.96 -4.42
C SER A 40 -1.83 -6.02 -5.96
N GLY A 41 -2.98 -6.32 -6.58
CA GLY A 41 -3.12 -6.34 -8.04
C GLY A 41 -2.94 -4.96 -8.71
N LEU A 42 -3.21 -3.89 -7.97
CA LEU A 42 -2.97 -2.51 -8.40
C LEU A 42 -1.53 -2.04 -8.16
N GLY A 43 -0.68 -2.87 -7.55
CA GLY A 43 0.74 -2.61 -7.37
C GLY A 43 1.14 -2.13 -5.97
N ALA A 44 0.26 -2.24 -4.97
CA ALA A 44 0.67 -2.07 -3.59
C ALA A 44 1.71 -3.15 -3.22
N ASP A 45 2.86 -2.74 -2.70
CA ASP A 45 3.92 -3.64 -2.25
C ASP A 45 3.59 -4.23 -0.87
N ARG A 46 2.81 -3.52 -0.06
CA ARG A 46 2.37 -3.98 1.27
C ARG A 46 0.99 -3.43 1.62
N VAL A 47 0.17 -4.27 2.26
CA VAL A 47 -1.14 -3.89 2.81
C VAL A 47 -1.11 -4.09 4.33
N ILE A 48 -1.44 -3.05 5.08
CA ILE A 48 -1.49 -3.02 6.55
C ILE A 48 -2.93 -2.76 6.98
N VAL A 49 -3.46 -3.63 7.85
CA VAL A 49 -4.78 -3.45 8.45
C VAL A 49 -4.61 -2.68 9.77
N LYS A 50 -5.25 -1.50 9.89
CA LYS A 50 -5.02 -0.59 11.03
C LYS A 50 -5.30 -1.21 12.40
N ALA A 51 -6.23 -2.16 12.46
CA ALA A 51 -6.60 -2.81 13.71
C ALA A 51 -5.63 -3.92 14.14
N THR A 52 -4.72 -4.36 13.27
CA THR A 52 -3.88 -5.54 13.53
C THR A 52 -2.44 -5.19 13.92
N MET A 53 -2.07 -3.90 13.91
CA MET A 53 -0.69 -3.47 14.18
C MET A 53 -0.68 -2.23 15.07
N ILE A 54 0.26 -2.18 16.01
CA ILE A 54 0.52 -0.97 16.79
C ILE A 54 1.37 0.03 15.98
N PRO A 55 1.35 1.34 16.29
CA PRO A 55 2.05 2.35 15.50
C PRO A 55 3.54 2.06 15.26
N SER A 56 4.25 1.52 16.25
CA SER A 56 5.66 1.14 16.10
C SER A 56 5.86 0.03 15.07
N GLU A 57 4.96 -0.96 15.02
CA GLU A 57 5.04 -2.04 14.03
C GLU A 57 4.73 -1.53 12.62
N VAL A 58 3.84 -0.54 12.49
CA VAL A 58 3.57 0.12 11.20
C VAL A 58 4.83 0.81 10.69
N VAL A 59 5.55 1.53 11.55
CA VAL A 59 6.82 2.18 11.19
C VAL A 59 7.84 1.13 10.72
N SER A 60 8.06 0.07 11.50
CA SER A 60 8.98 -1.00 11.12
C SER A 60 8.61 -1.65 9.78
N ALA A 61 7.32 -1.92 9.55
CA ALA A 61 6.83 -2.51 8.31
C ALA A 61 7.09 -1.61 7.09
N VAL A 62 6.97 -0.28 7.25
CA VAL A 62 7.26 0.70 6.19
C VAL A 62 8.77 0.78 5.93
N GLU A 63 9.60 0.82 6.98
CA GLU A 63 11.06 0.84 6.85
C GLU A 63 11.59 -0.39 6.11
N GLU A 64 11.06 -1.57 6.42
CA GLU A 64 11.37 -2.81 5.71
C GLU A 64 11.00 -2.74 4.22
N GLU A 65 9.84 -2.17 3.89
CA GLU A 65 9.38 -2.09 2.51
C GLU A 65 10.24 -1.12 1.68
N ILE A 66 10.61 0.01 2.28
CA ILE A 66 11.54 0.97 1.67
C ILE A 66 12.89 0.29 1.41
N LYS A 67 13.40 -0.50 2.36
CA LYS A 67 14.66 -1.24 2.18
C LYS A 67 14.56 -2.26 1.05
N ARG A 68 13.51 -3.09 1.03
CA ARG A 68 13.25 -4.06 -0.06
C ARG A 68 13.18 -3.41 -1.43
N LYS A 69 12.57 -2.22 -1.54
CA LYS A 69 12.51 -1.47 -2.81
C LYS A 69 13.84 -0.89 -3.25
N LYS A 70 14.74 -0.52 -2.33
CA LYS A 70 16.09 -0.05 -2.68
C LYS A 70 17.00 -1.16 -3.21
N GLU A 71 16.76 -2.39 -2.79
CA GLU A 71 17.55 -3.57 -3.16
C GLU A 71 17.07 -4.24 -4.47
N ARG A 72 15.91 -3.83 -5.01
CA ARG A 72 15.36 -4.27 -6.30
C ARG A 72 15.73 -3.32 -7.43
#